data_AF-A0A4Q5WHQ6-F1
#
_entry.id   AF-A0A4Q5WHQ6-F1
#
_cell.length_a   1.000
_cell.length_b   1.000
_cell.length_c   1.000
_cell.angle_alpha   90.00
_cell.angle_beta   90.00
_cell.angle_gamma   90.00
#
_symmetry.space_group_name_H-M   'P 1'
#
loop_
_entity.id
_entity.type
_entity.pdbx_description
1 polymer ?
#
loop_
_entity_poly.entity_id
_entity_poly.type
_entity_poly.pdbx_seq_one_letter_code
_entity_poly.pdbx_strand_id
1 'polypeptide(L)'
;LFRLLNGRWHNSLFDAVLPVVRNSVTWMPLYLFLLVFILANFRRAGWILLYTACTAALTDTLSSTIIKNLVFRQRPCSDPAMAGHVRFIVNYCPISSSFTSSHAANHFGIATFLYFLLRPIIGRWAAAGFVWAGIIAYAQIYVGVHFPIDVCSGALVGIGAGWAMYRLFVRHTGPAGRSDLLRHPAPASQSSR
;
A
#
# COMPACT_ATOMS: atom_id res chain seq x y z
N LEU A 1 -18.97 -5.76 12.18
CA LEU A 1 -18.08 -5.98 11.02
C LEU A 1 -16.82 -6.77 11.38
N PHE A 2 -15.92 -6.29 12.25
CA PHE A 2 -14.66 -6.99 12.60
C PHE A 2 -14.86 -8.48 12.98
N ARG A 3 -15.80 -8.77 13.90
CA ARG A 3 -16.11 -10.16 14.33
C ARG A 3 -16.52 -11.08 13.16
N LEU A 4 -17.11 -10.55 12.09
CA LEU A 4 -17.42 -11.34 10.90
C LEU A 4 -16.15 -11.65 10.12
N LEU A 5 -15.35 -10.62 9.80
CA LEU A 5 -14.15 -10.74 8.98
C LEU A 5 -13.04 -11.59 9.62
N ASN A 6 -12.78 -11.38 10.92
CA ASN A 6 -11.72 -12.10 11.63
C ASN A 6 -12.23 -13.42 12.22
N GLY A 7 -13.47 -13.42 12.73
CA GLY A 7 -14.02 -14.52 13.52
C GLY A 7 -14.79 -15.57 12.70
N ARG A 8 -15.67 -15.16 11.78
CA ARG A 8 -16.57 -16.09 11.07
C ARG A 8 -16.12 -16.41 9.64
N TRP A 9 -15.58 -15.44 8.91
CA TRP A 9 -15.17 -15.60 7.51
C TRP A 9 -13.70 -15.97 7.41
N HIS A 10 -13.38 -17.19 7.83
CA HIS A 10 -12.04 -17.75 7.77
C HIS A 10 -12.03 -19.12 7.09
N ASN A 11 -10.87 -19.52 6.60
CA ASN A 11 -10.63 -20.84 6.03
C ASN A 11 -9.14 -21.20 6.13
N SER A 12 -8.83 -22.48 5.96
CA SER A 12 -7.47 -23.00 6.10
C SER A 12 -6.45 -22.37 5.13
N LEU A 13 -6.88 -22.07 3.90
CA LEU A 13 -6.01 -21.41 2.92
C LEU A 13 -5.63 -20.00 3.39
N PHE A 14 -6.60 -19.21 3.84
CA PHE A 14 -6.36 -17.85 4.31
C PHE A 14 -5.58 -17.81 5.63
N ASP A 15 -5.81 -18.78 6.51
CA ASP A 15 -5.02 -18.96 7.74
C ASP A 15 -3.54 -19.26 7.42
N ALA A 16 -3.23 -19.94 6.31
CA ALA A 16 -1.85 -20.18 5.88
C ALA A 16 -1.24 -18.99 5.12
N VAL A 17 -2.00 -18.33 4.25
CA VAL A 17 -1.49 -17.34 3.30
C VAL A 17 -1.41 -15.93 3.88
N LEU A 18 -2.47 -15.46 4.57
CA LEU A 18 -2.57 -14.05 4.97
C LEU A 18 -1.57 -13.63 6.06
N PRO A 19 -1.18 -14.47 7.03
CA PRO A 19 -0.09 -14.17 7.96
C PRO A 19 1.26 -13.95 7.27
N VAL A 20 1.51 -14.64 6.16
CA VAL A 20 2.74 -14.48 5.37
C VAL A 20 2.63 -13.21 4.52
N VAL A 21 1.53 -13.04 3.79
CA VAL A 21 1.30 -11.92 2.86
C VAL A 21 1.37 -10.55 3.53
N ARG A 22 1.00 -10.43 4.82
CA ARG A 22 1.13 -9.15 5.53
C ARG A 22 2.57 -8.71 5.78
N ASN A 23 3.55 -9.61 5.70
CA ASN A 23 4.95 -9.33 5.96
C ASN A 23 5.59 -8.63 4.75
N SER A 24 6.31 -7.52 4.97
CA SER A 24 6.99 -6.79 3.90
C SER A 24 8.08 -7.61 3.21
N VAL A 25 8.74 -8.53 3.92
CA VAL A 25 9.79 -9.42 3.37
C VAL A 25 9.24 -10.32 2.27
N THR A 26 8.00 -10.79 2.41
CA THR A 26 7.31 -11.61 1.38
C THR A 26 7.24 -10.91 0.03
N TRP A 27 7.24 -9.57 0.02
CA TRP A 27 7.13 -8.77 -1.20
C TRP A 27 8.48 -8.29 -1.75
N MET A 28 9.61 -8.73 -1.19
CA MET A 28 10.94 -8.46 -1.74
C MET A 28 11.08 -8.80 -3.23
N PRO A 29 10.55 -9.94 -3.75
CA PRO A 29 10.60 -10.23 -5.18
C PRO A 29 9.87 -9.18 -6.03
N LEU A 30 8.71 -8.70 -5.55
CA LEU A 30 7.96 -7.64 -6.24
C LEU A 30 8.73 -6.31 -6.19
N TYR A 31 9.32 -5.96 -5.05
CA TYR A 31 10.13 -4.73 -4.93
C TYR A 31 11.36 -4.77 -5.82
N LEU A 32 12.05 -5.91 -5.90
CA LEU A 32 13.18 -6.11 -6.80
C LEU A 32 12.75 -6.03 -8.27
N PHE A 33 11.64 -6.68 -8.62
CA PHE A 33 11.06 -6.58 -9.96
C PHE A 33 10.75 -5.12 -10.33
N LEU A 34 10.05 -4.38 -9.46
CA LEU A 34 9.72 -2.97 -9.71
C LEU A 34 10.98 -2.11 -9.82
N LEU A 35 11.98 -2.33 -8.98
CA LEU A 35 13.26 -1.63 -9.03
C LEU A 35 13.95 -1.83 -10.39
N VAL A 36 14.13 -3.08 -10.81
CA VAL A 36 14.76 -3.42 -12.09
C VAL A 36 13.93 -2.90 -13.26
N PHE A 37 12.60 -3.07 -13.21
CA PHE A 37 11.67 -2.60 -14.23
C PHE A 37 11.76 -1.08 -14.41
N ILE A 38 11.78 -0.31 -13.32
CA ILE A 38 11.88 1.14 -13.35
C ILE A 38 13.25 1.58 -13.91
N LEU A 39 14.35 1.00 -13.42
CA LEU A 39 15.70 1.33 -13.87
C LEU A 39 15.90 1.05 -15.37
N ALA A 40 15.40 -0.09 -15.84
CA ALA A 40 15.56 -0.52 -17.23
C ALA A 40 14.69 0.29 -18.21
N ASN A 41 13.46 0.65 -17.83
CA ASN A 41 12.48 1.19 -18.79
C ASN A 41 12.33 2.72 -18.74
N PHE A 42 12.68 3.39 -17.64
CA PHE A 42 12.34 4.80 -17.43
C PHE A 42 13.57 5.73 -17.45
N ARG A 43 13.45 6.89 -18.12
CA ARG A 43 14.51 7.92 -18.20
C ARG A 43 14.76 8.58 -16.85
N ARG A 44 13.69 8.80 -16.09
CA ARG A 44 13.68 9.47 -14.78
C ARG A 44 13.65 8.47 -13.61
N ALA A 45 14.25 7.29 -13.80
CA ALA A 45 14.18 6.19 -12.84
C ALA A 45 14.62 6.61 -11.42
N GLY A 46 15.71 7.38 -11.29
CA GLY A 46 16.18 7.87 -9.98
C GLY A 46 15.12 8.71 -9.25
N TRP A 47 14.46 9.64 -9.95
CA TRP A 47 13.38 10.43 -9.36
C TRP A 47 12.14 9.59 -9.04
N ILE A 48 11.78 8.63 -9.90
CA ILE A 48 10.65 7.72 -9.63
C ILE A 48 10.91 6.93 -8.34
N LEU A 49 12.11 6.36 -8.18
CA LEU A 49 12.49 5.60 -7.00
C LEU A 49 12.54 6.49 -5.75
N LEU A 50 13.11 7.69 -5.86
CA LEU A 50 13.13 8.67 -4.77
C LEU A 50 11.71 9.01 -4.30
N TYR A 51 10.83 9.40 -5.23
CA TYR A 51 9.46 9.79 -4.88
C TYR A 51 8.63 8.61 -4.35
N THR A 52 8.90 7.38 -4.80
CA THR A 52 8.30 6.17 -4.21
C THR A 52 8.76 5.99 -2.75
N ALA A 53 10.07 6.13 -2.49
CA ALA A 53 10.61 6.04 -1.13
C ALA A 53 10.11 7.17 -0.22
N CYS A 54 10.08 8.41 -0.73
CA CYS A 54 9.50 9.55 -0.01
C CYS A 54 8.01 9.36 0.26
N THR A 55 7.26 8.74 -0.65
CA THR A 55 5.84 8.41 -0.41
C THR A 55 5.72 7.46 0.78
N ALA A 56 6.51 6.39 0.83
CA ALA A 56 6.51 5.44 1.95
C ALA A 56 6.92 6.10 3.28
N ALA A 57 7.95 6.96 3.26
CA ALA A 57 8.40 7.69 4.44
C ALA A 57 7.34 8.69 4.93
N LEU A 58 6.69 9.41 4.00
CA LEU A 58 5.61 10.35 4.32
C LEU A 58 4.40 9.65 4.93
N THR A 59 3.94 8.55 4.34
CA THR A 59 2.81 7.78 4.87
C THR A 59 3.12 7.17 6.23
N ASP A 60 4.36 6.71 6.45
CA ASP A 60 4.76 6.21 7.77
C ASP A 60 4.83 7.33 8.80
N THR A 61 5.36 8.50 8.44
CA THR A 61 5.42 9.66 9.34
C THR A 61 4.01 10.13 9.73
N LEU A 62 3.11 10.27 8.73
CA LEU A 62 1.73 10.66 8.96
C LEU A 62 0.99 9.63 9.84
N SER A 63 1.10 8.35 9.52
CA SER A 63 0.40 7.28 10.23
C SER A 63 1.03 7.00 11.60
N SER A 64 2.31 6.64 11.63
CA SER A 64 3.01 6.09 12.79
C SER A 64 3.46 7.15 13.80
N THR A 65 3.79 8.36 13.33
CA THR A 65 4.36 9.41 14.21
C THR A 65 3.35 10.50 14.53
N ILE A 66 2.58 10.96 13.56
CA ILE A 66 1.64 12.07 13.80
C ILE A 66 0.32 11.52 14.32
N ILE A 67 -0.40 10.72 13.52
CA ILE A 67 -1.77 10.31 13.85
C ILE A 67 -1.81 9.41 15.09
N LYS A 68 -0.91 8.43 15.22
CA LYS A 68 -0.90 7.53 16.38
C LYS A 68 -0.65 8.22 17.72
N ASN A 69 0.08 9.34 17.71
CA ASN A 69 0.32 10.14 18.91
C ASN A 69 -0.87 11.04 19.26
N LEU A 70 -1.71 11.37 18.28
CA LEU A 70 -2.92 12.18 18.48
C LEU A 70 -4.15 11.33 18.83
N VAL A 71 -4.24 10.13 18.25
CA VAL A 71 -5.38 9.22 18.40
C VAL A 71 -4.88 7.88 18.88
N PHE A 72 -4.95 7.68 20.20
CA PHE A 72 -4.68 6.38 20.79
C PHE A 72 -5.91 5.48 20.66
N ARG A 73 -5.70 4.29 20.08
CA ARG A 73 -6.70 3.24 20.03
C ARG A 73 -6.05 1.90 20.31
N GLN A 74 -6.61 1.12 21.25
CA GLN A 74 -6.17 -0.24 21.49
C GLN A 74 -6.42 -1.13 20.26
N ARG A 75 -5.54 -2.11 20.04
CA ARG A 75 -5.69 -3.08 18.94
C ARG A 75 -6.66 -4.17 19.34
N PRO A 76 -7.31 -4.86 18.38
CA PRO A 76 -8.19 -5.98 18.72
C PRO A 76 -7.47 -7.05 19.56
N CYS A 77 -6.21 -7.37 19.23
CA CYS A 77 -5.40 -8.35 19.97
C CYS A 77 -5.02 -7.95 21.41
N SER A 78 -5.20 -6.69 21.80
CA SER A 78 -4.86 -6.17 23.14
C SER A 78 -6.04 -5.51 23.85
N ASP A 79 -7.23 -5.56 23.27
CA ASP A 79 -8.44 -4.93 23.81
C ASP A 79 -9.17 -5.94 24.71
N PRO A 80 -9.30 -5.67 26.02
CA PRO A 80 -10.00 -6.56 26.95
C PRO A 80 -11.44 -6.83 26.55
N ALA A 81 -12.13 -5.88 25.90
CA ALA A 81 -13.50 -6.06 25.42
C ALA A 81 -13.60 -7.02 24.21
N MET A 82 -12.47 -7.34 23.58
CA MET A 82 -12.35 -8.27 22.47
C MET A 82 -11.69 -9.60 22.89
N ALA A 83 -11.32 -9.76 24.16
CA ALA A 83 -10.80 -11.00 24.70
C ALA A 83 -11.77 -12.17 24.43
N GLY A 84 -11.25 -13.28 23.91
CA GLY A 84 -12.06 -14.45 23.52
C GLY A 84 -12.87 -14.30 22.23
N HIS A 85 -12.84 -13.13 21.58
CA HIS A 85 -13.55 -12.87 20.32
C HIS A 85 -12.62 -12.60 19.12
N VAL A 86 -11.31 -12.60 19.34
CA VAL A 86 -10.30 -12.33 18.31
C VAL A 86 -9.60 -13.63 17.95
N ARG A 87 -9.62 -13.97 16.67
CA ARG A 87 -8.74 -14.99 16.09
C ARG A 87 -7.39 -14.34 15.81
N PHE A 88 -6.47 -14.48 16.74
CA PHE A 88 -5.11 -13.95 16.65
C PHE A 88 -4.17 -15.05 16.14
N ILE A 89 -3.68 -14.89 14.91
CA ILE A 89 -2.94 -15.93 14.16
C ILE A 89 -1.55 -15.47 13.73
N VAL A 90 -0.94 -14.59 14.52
CA VAL A 90 0.45 -14.12 14.34
C VAL A 90 1.19 -14.17 15.67
N ASN A 91 2.52 -14.11 15.62
CA ASN A 91 3.36 -14.36 16.80
C ASN A 91 3.52 -13.15 17.74
N TYR A 92 3.01 -11.97 17.36
CA TYR A 92 3.23 -10.74 18.12
C TYR A 92 2.12 -9.70 17.88
N CYS A 93 1.60 -9.11 18.97
CA CYS A 93 0.62 -8.02 18.95
C CYS A 93 1.36 -6.69 19.16
N PRO A 94 1.33 -5.75 18.21
CA PRO A 94 2.08 -4.50 18.35
C PRO A 94 1.56 -3.61 19.49
N ILE A 95 2.48 -3.02 20.25
CA ILE A 95 2.14 -2.17 21.41
C ILE A 95 1.67 -0.77 20.97
N SER A 96 2.09 -0.31 19.79
CA SER A 96 1.67 0.99 19.25
C SER A 96 0.17 1.05 18.95
N SER A 97 -0.39 2.27 18.97
CA SER A 97 -1.80 2.55 18.63
C SER A 97 -2.22 1.83 17.34
N SER A 98 -3.46 1.32 17.35
CA SER A 98 -4.09 0.68 16.19
C SER A 98 -4.45 1.69 15.10
N PHE A 99 -4.73 2.95 15.45
CA PHE A 99 -5.21 3.94 14.50
C PHE A 99 -4.09 4.91 14.07
N THR A 100 -3.77 5.07 12.78
CA THR A 100 -4.25 4.33 11.60
C THR A 100 -3.33 3.14 11.26
N SER A 101 -3.76 2.30 10.33
CA SER A 101 -2.92 1.21 9.84
C SER A 101 -1.80 1.71 8.92
N SER A 102 -0.56 1.72 9.39
CA SER A 102 0.61 2.10 8.58
C SER A 102 0.84 1.15 7.39
N HIS A 103 0.44 -0.13 7.50
CA HIS A 103 0.50 -1.05 6.36
C HIS A 103 -0.47 -0.61 5.26
N ALA A 104 -1.71 -0.27 5.62
CA ALA A 104 -2.66 0.27 4.65
C ALA A 104 -2.16 1.60 4.06
N ALA A 105 -1.70 2.54 4.89
CA ALA A 105 -1.21 3.84 4.44
C ALA A 105 -0.05 3.71 3.43
N ASN A 106 0.98 2.93 3.76
CA ASN A 106 2.15 2.78 2.90
C ASN A 106 1.80 2.13 1.56
N HIS A 107 1.04 1.02 1.58
CA HIS A 107 0.75 0.28 0.35
C HIS A 107 -0.22 1.01 -0.56
N PHE A 108 -1.26 1.66 -0.01
CA PHE A 108 -2.15 2.50 -0.80
C PHE A 108 -1.46 3.77 -1.30
N GLY A 109 -0.49 4.34 -0.55
CA GLY A 109 0.32 5.46 -1.02
C GLY A 109 1.21 5.11 -2.20
N ILE A 110 1.98 4.02 -2.08
CA ILE A 110 2.82 3.51 -3.19
C ILE A 110 1.94 3.13 -4.39
N ALA A 111 0.84 2.42 -4.18
CA ALA A 111 -0.08 2.04 -5.25
C ALA A 111 -0.66 3.28 -5.96
N THR A 112 -1.01 4.33 -5.23
CA THR A 112 -1.54 5.58 -5.81
C THR A 112 -0.49 6.31 -6.63
N PHE A 113 0.72 6.48 -6.09
CA PHE A 113 1.83 7.11 -6.81
C PHE A 113 2.13 6.37 -8.11
N LEU A 114 2.32 5.04 -8.04
CA LEU A 114 2.61 4.21 -9.20
C LEU A 114 1.43 4.12 -10.17
N TYR A 115 0.18 4.15 -9.69
CA TYR A 115 -0.99 4.17 -10.55
C TYR A 115 -0.95 5.36 -11.51
N PHE A 116 -0.81 6.58 -10.98
CA PHE A 116 -0.78 7.77 -11.81
C PHE A 116 0.46 7.85 -12.71
N LEU A 117 1.59 7.31 -12.26
CA LEU A 117 2.82 7.23 -13.05
C LEU A 117 2.72 6.22 -14.21
N LEU A 118 2.16 5.04 -13.96
CA LEU A 118 2.17 3.91 -14.90
C LEU A 118 0.90 3.85 -15.77
N ARG A 119 -0.20 4.47 -15.37
CA ARG A 119 -1.46 4.50 -16.15
C ARG A 119 -1.28 4.98 -17.60
N PRO A 120 -0.45 6.00 -17.91
CA PRO A 120 -0.19 6.39 -19.31
C PRO A 120 0.55 5.32 -20.13
N ILE A 121 1.14 4.31 -19.50
CA ILE A 121 2.01 3.30 -20.13
C ILE A 121 1.28 1.96 -20.23
N ILE A 122 0.70 1.47 -19.14
CA ILE A 122 0.05 0.15 -19.04
C ILE A 122 -1.48 0.24 -18.90
N GLY A 123 -2.05 1.43 -18.97
CA GLY A 123 -3.50 1.65 -18.94
C GLY A 123 -4.14 1.16 -17.63
N ARG A 124 -5.22 0.39 -17.77
CA ARG A 124 -6.02 -0.13 -16.64
C ARG A 124 -5.24 -1.06 -15.72
N TRP A 125 -4.19 -1.72 -16.21
CA TRP A 125 -3.38 -2.65 -15.43
C TRP A 125 -2.64 -1.97 -14.27
N ALA A 126 -2.44 -0.66 -14.34
CA ALA A 126 -1.89 0.12 -13.22
C ALA A 126 -2.74 -0.01 -11.94
N ALA A 127 -4.04 -0.31 -12.06
CA ALA A 127 -4.93 -0.52 -10.91
C ALA A 127 -4.64 -1.80 -10.12
N ALA A 128 -3.84 -2.74 -10.66
CA ALA A 128 -3.46 -3.97 -9.95
C ALA A 128 -2.70 -3.67 -8.65
N GLY A 129 -2.00 -2.53 -8.55
CA GLY A 129 -1.37 -2.08 -7.31
C GLY A 129 -2.37 -1.87 -6.15
N PHE A 130 -3.61 -1.49 -6.43
CA PHE A 130 -4.64 -1.36 -5.41
C PHE A 130 -5.17 -2.72 -4.93
N VAL A 131 -5.20 -3.73 -5.81
CA VAL A 131 -5.53 -5.10 -5.42
C VAL A 131 -4.46 -5.63 -4.46
N TRP A 132 -3.19 -5.44 -4.81
CA TRP A 132 -2.06 -5.76 -3.94
C TRP A 132 -2.15 -5.07 -2.57
N ALA A 133 -2.35 -3.76 -2.55
CA ALA A 133 -2.52 -2.99 -1.32
C ALA A 133 -3.74 -3.47 -0.50
N GLY A 134 -4.85 -3.76 -1.18
CA GLY A 134 -6.07 -4.28 -0.56
C GLY A 134 -5.89 -5.63 0.12
N ILE A 135 -5.15 -6.56 -0.50
CA ILE A 135 -4.85 -7.87 0.09
C ILE A 135 -4.05 -7.70 1.39
N ILE A 136 -3.00 -6.88 1.38
CA ILE A 136 -2.15 -6.63 2.56
C ILE A 136 -2.93 -5.92 3.66
N ALA A 137 -3.77 -4.96 3.29
CA ALA A 137 -4.62 -4.21 4.19
C ALA A 137 -5.68 -5.12 4.85
N TYR A 138 -6.32 -6.00 4.08
CA TYR A 138 -7.25 -7.00 4.57
C TYR A 138 -6.58 -8.01 5.50
N ALA A 139 -5.36 -8.45 5.17
CA ALA A 139 -4.60 -9.38 6.01
C ALA A 139 -4.42 -8.84 7.45
N GLN A 140 -4.33 -7.52 7.65
CA GLN A 140 -4.23 -6.93 9.00
C GLN A 140 -5.51 -7.12 9.84
N ILE A 141 -6.67 -7.07 9.19
CA ILE A 141 -7.97 -7.33 9.83
C ILE A 141 -8.08 -8.83 10.10
N TYR A 142 -7.73 -9.64 9.09
CA TYR A 142 -7.83 -11.09 9.15
C TYR A 142 -7.01 -11.69 10.28
N VAL A 143 -5.79 -11.21 10.53
CA VAL A 143 -4.95 -11.71 11.64
C VAL A 143 -5.27 -11.08 12.99
N GLY A 144 -6.22 -10.15 13.06
CA GLY A 144 -6.72 -9.58 14.31
C GLY A 144 -5.87 -8.44 14.90
N VAL A 145 -5.04 -7.75 14.11
CA VAL A 145 -4.18 -6.65 14.61
C VAL A 145 -4.73 -5.24 14.36
N HIS A 146 -5.75 -5.11 13.51
CA HIS A 146 -6.41 -3.83 13.19
C HIS A 146 -7.92 -4.01 12.99
N PHE A 147 -8.69 -2.98 13.35
CA PHE A 147 -10.10 -2.90 12.98
C PHE A 147 -10.27 -2.37 11.55
N PRO A 148 -11.41 -2.62 10.89
CA PRO A 148 -11.65 -2.16 9.52
C PRO A 148 -11.50 -0.65 9.34
N ILE A 149 -11.95 0.15 10.31
CA ILE A 149 -11.82 1.61 10.22
C ILE A 149 -10.36 2.09 10.28
N ASP A 150 -9.48 1.40 11.02
CA ASP A 150 -8.05 1.74 11.05
C ASP A 150 -7.40 1.56 9.67
N VAL A 151 -7.85 0.51 8.96
CA VAL A 151 -7.40 0.16 7.61
C VAL A 151 -7.99 1.11 6.57
N CYS A 152 -9.27 1.42 6.63
CA CYS A 152 -9.91 2.39 5.75
C CYS A 152 -9.30 3.78 5.89
N SER A 153 -9.11 4.27 7.12
CA SER A 153 -8.46 5.55 7.38
C SER A 153 -7.00 5.55 6.94
N GLY A 154 -6.27 4.46 7.17
CA GLY A 154 -4.91 4.30 6.64
C GLY A 154 -4.88 4.38 5.11
N ALA A 155 -5.79 3.70 4.42
CA ALA A 155 -5.90 3.75 2.96
C ALA A 155 -6.17 5.18 2.46
N LEU A 156 -7.04 5.94 3.12
CA LEU A 156 -7.31 7.35 2.77
C LEU A 156 -6.05 8.24 2.93
N VAL A 157 -5.33 8.08 4.04
CA VAL A 157 -4.04 8.78 4.26
C VAL A 157 -3.05 8.42 3.16
N GLY A 158 -2.94 7.13 2.84
CA GLY A 158 -2.09 6.62 1.77
C GLY A 158 -2.41 7.24 0.42
N ILE A 159 -3.68 7.16 -0.01
CA ILE A 159 -4.15 7.72 -1.29
C ILE A 159 -3.84 9.22 -1.37
N GLY A 160 -4.14 9.99 -0.31
CA GLY A 160 -3.85 11.42 -0.27
C GLY A 160 -2.36 11.73 -0.42
N ALA A 161 -1.51 11.03 0.34
CA ALA A 161 -0.05 11.20 0.29
C ALA A 161 0.52 10.79 -1.08
N GLY A 162 0.13 9.64 -1.62
CA GLY A 162 0.59 9.16 -2.92
C GLY A 162 0.18 10.08 -4.07
N TRP A 163 -1.03 10.63 -4.03
CA TRP A 163 -1.48 11.63 -4.99
C TRP A 163 -0.68 12.93 -4.88
N ALA A 164 -0.45 13.43 -3.65
CA ALA A 164 0.36 14.62 -3.42
C ALA A 164 1.79 14.44 -3.95
N MET A 165 2.42 13.29 -3.68
CA MET A 165 3.76 12.97 -4.17
C MET A 165 3.82 12.86 -5.69
N TYR A 166 2.79 12.29 -6.35
CA TYR A 166 2.70 12.28 -7.80
C TYR A 166 2.61 13.70 -8.38
N ARG A 167 1.78 14.56 -7.78
CA ARG A 167 1.65 15.97 -8.20
C ARG A 167 2.97 16.73 -8.04
N LEU A 168 3.70 16.48 -6.96
CA LEU A 168 5.02 17.05 -6.74
C LEU A 168 6.05 16.53 -7.75
N PHE A 169 6.05 15.22 -8.04
CA PHE A 169 6.91 14.61 -9.05
C PHE A 169 6.70 15.24 -10.44
N VAL A 170 5.45 15.43 -10.86
CA VAL A 170 5.14 16.06 -12.16
C VAL A 170 5.53 17.54 -12.16
N ARG A 171 5.28 18.27 -11.06
CA ARG A 171 5.73 19.67 -10.94
C ARG A 171 7.25 19.81 -11.00
N HIS A 172 7.97 18.88 -10.38
CA HIS A 172 9.42 18.92 -10.27
C HIS A 172 10.11 18.44 -11.55
N THR A 173 9.65 17.35 -12.15
CA THR A 173 10.33 16.69 -13.27
C THR A 173 9.73 16.98 -14.64
N GLY A 174 8.57 17.65 -14.67
CA GLY A 174 7.80 17.91 -15.88
C GLY A 174 6.75 16.83 -16.18
N PRO A 175 6.09 16.89 -17.35
CA PRO A 175 5.04 15.96 -17.73
C PRO A 175 5.46 14.50 -17.64
N ALA A 176 4.49 13.64 -17.31
CA ALA A 176 4.67 12.21 -17.08
C ALA A 176 3.92 11.38 -18.15
N GLY A 177 3.98 11.81 -19.41
CA GLY A 177 3.45 11.08 -20.55
C GLY A 177 4.34 9.90 -20.95
N ARG A 178 3.83 9.03 -21.84
CA ARG A 178 4.55 7.83 -22.30
C ARG A 178 5.91 8.19 -22.94
N SER A 179 5.93 9.20 -23.80
CA SER A 179 7.15 9.71 -24.46
C SER A 179 8.12 10.39 -23.48
N ASP A 180 7.60 10.96 -22.40
CA ASP A 180 8.41 11.67 -21.39
C ASP A 180 9.11 10.71 -20.43
N LEU A 181 8.42 9.61 -20.09
CA LEU A 181 8.85 8.66 -19.07
C LEU A 181 9.72 7.54 -19.60
N LEU A 182 9.36 6.94 -20.75
CA LEU A 182 10.05 5.75 -21.27
C LEU A 182 11.39 6.10 -21.94
N ARG A 183 12.40 5.24 -21.76
CA ARG A 183 13.69 5.36 -22.47
C ARG A 183 13.53 5.10 -23.96
N HIS A 184 12.78 4.05 -24.29
CA HIS A 184 12.47 3.62 -25.65
C HIS A 184 10.94 3.59 -25.80
N PRO A 185 10.30 4.73 -26.10
CA PRO A 185 8.87 4.73 -26.38
C PRO A 185 8.61 3.89 -27.63
N ALA A 186 7.69 2.93 -27.54
CA ALA A 186 7.22 2.20 -28.72
C ALA A 186 6.67 3.19 -29.75
N PRO A 187 6.84 2.93 -31.07
CA PRO A 187 6.22 3.75 -32.09
C PRO A 187 4.73 3.84 -31.80
N ALA A 188 4.15 5.05 -31.91
CA ALA A 188 2.72 5.22 -31.77
C ALA A 188 2.04 4.22 -32.73
N SER A 189 1.24 3.29 -32.20
CA SER A 189 0.40 2.45 -33.03
C SER A 189 -0.44 3.42 -33.84
N GLN A 190 -0.22 3.49 -35.15
CA GLN A 190 -1.15 4.13 -36.06
C GLN A 190 -2.46 3.39 -35.85
N SER A 191 -3.39 3.96 -35.07
CA SER A 191 -4.72 3.42 -35.00
C SER A 191 -5.30 3.62 -36.40
N SER A 192 -5.42 2.52 -37.14
CA SER A 192 -6.22 2.46 -38.34
C SER A 192 -7.58 3.11 -38.05
N ARG A 193 -7.95 4.04 -38.93
CA ARG A 193 -9.22 4.76 -38.94
C ARG A 193 -10.40 3.81 -38.92
#